data_AF-A0AAQ4F7Y7-F1
#
_entry.id   AF-A0AAQ4F7Y7-F1
#
_cell.length_a   1.000
_cell.length_b   1.000
_cell.length_c   1.000
_cell.angle_alpha   90.00
_cell.angle_beta   90.00
_cell.angle_gamma   90.00
#
_symmetry.space_group_name_H-M   'P 1'
#
loop_
_entity.id
_entity.type
_entity.pdbx_description
1 polymer ?
#
loop_
_entity_poly.entity_id
_entity_poly.type
_entity_poly.pdbx_seq_one_letter_code
_entity_poly.pdbx_strand_id
1 'polypeptide(L)'
;MRKNTAPGPDRINTKMLFNMDDISLRKLVKYFNTQCWNKGQISDSWKLDLAGFIHKPKKPCDIDHLRPISLTSCLGKLFERVVNARLKRLLKN
;
A
#
# COMPACT_ATOMS: atom_id res chain seq x y z
N MET A 1 -8.60 3.32 -0.87
CA MET A 1 -7.40 3.97 -0.31
C MET A 1 -7.69 5.47 -0.22
N ARG A 2 -7.23 6.16 0.83
CA ARG A 2 -7.45 7.61 0.96
C ARG A 2 -6.62 8.36 -0.08
N LYS A 3 -7.15 9.43 -0.66
CA LYS A 3 -6.40 10.34 -1.54
C LYS A 3 -5.48 11.22 -0.67
N ASN A 4 -4.35 11.68 -1.24
CA ASN A 4 -3.40 12.63 -0.61
C ASN A 4 -2.64 12.12 0.63
N THR A 5 -2.32 10.82 0.70
CA THR A 5 -1.41 10.31 1.74
C THR A 5 0.05 10.37 1.29
N ALA A 6 0.98 10.44 2.24
CA ALA A 6 2.41 10.30 1.96
C ALA A 6 2.71 8.93 1.29
N PRO A 7 3.64 8.88 0.31
CA PRO A 7 4.04 7.64 -0.32
C PRO A 7 4.94 6.80 0.62
N GLY A 8 5.08 5.51 0.30
CA GLY A 8 6.09 4.66 0.91
C GLY A 8 7.47 4.83 0.26
N PRO A 9 8.43 3.93 0.53
CA PRO A 9 9.79 3.98 -0.01
C PRO A 9 9.86 3.97 -1.54
N ASP A 10 8.85 3.38 -2.22
CA ASP A 10 8.73 3.34 -3.68
C ASP A 10 8.34 4.69 -4.31
N ARG A 11 8.01 5.70 -3.49
CA ARG A 11 7.58 7.05 -3.89
C ARG A 11 6.32 7.06 -4.77
N ILE A 12 5.62 5.94 -4.91
CA ILE A 12 4.35 5.87 -5.63
C ILE A 12 3.26 6.37 -4.70
N ASN A 13 2.56 7.42 -5.13
CA ASN A 13 1.44 7.99 -4.36
C ASN A 13 0.08 7.56 -4.93
N THR A 14 -0.96 7.71 -4.12
CA THR A 14 -2.31 7.28 -4.49
C THR A 14 -2.89 8.07 -5.66
N LYS A 15 -2.48 9.34 -5.86
CA LYS A 15 -2.96 10.14 -7.01
C LYS A 15 -2.50 9.53 -8.33
N MET A 16 -1.27 9.02 -8.41
CA MET A 16 -0.76 8.33 -9.60
C MET A 16 -1.64 7.14 -9.98
N LEU A 17 -2.11 6.37 -8.99
CA LEU A 17 -3.01 5.24 -9.23
C LEU A 17 -4.40 5.68 -9.72
N PHE A 18 -4.92 6.80 -9.21
CA PHE A 18 -6.23 7.32 -9.61
C PHE A 18 -6.22 8.02 -10.98
N ASN A 19 -5.08 8.57 -11.39
CA ASN A 19 -4.92 9.30 -12.65
C ASN A 19 -4.24 8.44 -13.74
N MET A 20 -4.16 7.12 -13.51
CA MET A 20 -3.55 6.19 -14.44
C MET A 20 -4.43 6.07 -15.69
N ASP A 21 -3.81 6.09 -16.87
CA ASP A 21 -4.51 5.83 -18.11
C ASP A 21 -4.89 4.35 -18.25
N ASP A 22 -5.82 4.07 -19.14
CA ASP A 22 -6.33 2.72 -19.38
C ASP A 22 -5.23 1.72 -19.76
N ILE A 23 -4.21 2.18 -20.49
CA ILE A 23 -3.09 1.33 -20.91
C ILE A 23 -2.25 0.93 -19.70
N SER A 24 -1.88 1.88 -18.85
CA SER A 24 -1.09 1.60 -17.65
C SER A 24 -1.88 0.79 -16.63
N LEU A 25 -3.20 1.02 -16.51
CA LEU A 25 -4.07 0.21 -15.65
C LEU A 25 -4.09 -1.25 -16.10
N ARG A 26 -4.24 -1.50 -17.41
CA ARG A 26 -4.17 -2.86 -17.96
C ARG A 26 -2.81 -3.52 -17.70
N LYS A 27 -1.72 -2.78 -17.85
CA LYS A 27 -0.36 -3.28 -17.52
C LYS A 27 -0.24 -3.64 -16.04
N LEU A 28 -0.76 -2.80 -15.14
CA LEU A 28 -0.74 -3.06 -13.71
C LEU A 28 -1.54 -4.32 -13.33
N VAL A 29 -2.75 -4.48 -13.89
CA VAL A 29 -3.57 -5.67 -13.70
C VAL A 29 -2.85 -6.92 -14.20
N LYS A 30 -2.24 -6.85 -15.39
CA LYS A 30 -1.43 -7.94 -15.94
C LYS A 30 -0.27 -8.28 -15.01
N TYR A 31 0.45 -7.29 -14.48
CA TYR A 31 1.53 -7.49 -13.53
C TYR A 31 1.05 -8.18 -12.24
N PHE A 32 -0.03 -7.69 -11.61
CA PHE A 32 -0.61 -8.30 -10.41
C PHE A 32 -0.99 -9.77 -10.61
N ASN A 33 -1.60 -10.11 -11.75
CA ASN A 33 -1.98 -11.49 -12.02
C ASN A 33 -0.78 -12.37 -12.35
N THR A 34 0.12 -11.91 -13.22
CA THR A 34 1.20 -12.75 -13.75
C THR A 34 2.40 -12.88 -12.82
N GLN A 35 2.82 -11.81 -12.17
CA GLN A 35 3.99 -11.83 -11.29
C GLN A 35 3.57 -12.06 -9.84
N CYS A 36 2.67 -11.22 -9.32
CA CYS A 36 2.34 -11.26 -7.90
C CYS A 36 1.49 -12.47 -7.51
N TRP A 37 0.40 -12.74 -8.22
CA TRP A 37 -0.50 -13.85 -7.89
C TRP A 37 0.03 -15.20 -8.36
N ASN A 38 0.34 -15.35 -9.65
CA ASN A 38 0.73 -16.65 -10.20
C ASN A 38 2.12 -17.12 -9.75
N LYS A 39 3.08 -16.21 -9.58
CA LYS A 39 4.46 -16.55 -9.21
C LYS A 39 4.83 -16.22 -7.76
N GLY A 40 3.95 -15.55 -7.01
CA GLY A 40 4.26 -15.06 -5.66
C GLY A 40 5.34 -13.96 -5.62
N GLN A 41 5.62 -13.29 -6.75
CA GLN A 41 6.70 -12.30 -6.86
C GLN A 41 6.16 -10.89 -6.66
N ILE A 42 6.62 -10.23 -5.60
CA ILE A 42 6.32 -8.82 -5.29
C ILE A 42 7.61 -8.00 -5.27
N SER A 43 7.50 -6.69 -5.49
CA SER A 43 8.66 -5.79 -5.37
C SER A 43 9.19 -5.80 -3.93
N ASP A 44 10.52 -5.84 -3.77
CA ASP A 44 11.15 -5.76 -2.44
C ASP A 44 10.81 -4.46 -1.71
N SER A 45 10.57 -3.37 -2.45
CA SER A 45 10.11 -2.09 -1.88
C SER A 45 8.77 -2.20 -1.15
N TRP A 46 7.94 -3.20 -1.44
CA TRP A 46 6.66 -3.42 -0.75
C TRP A 46 6.85 -4.12 0.59
N LYS A 47 7.98 -4.78 0.81
CA LYS A 47 8.36 -5.43 2.08
C LYS A 47 9.03 -4.45 3.05
N LEU A 48 9.33 -3.23 2.58
CA LEU A 48 9.95 -2.17 3.35
C LEU A 48 8.92 -1.10 3.72
N ASP A 49 9.21 -0.37 4.79
CA ASP A 49 8.48 0.82 5.19
C ASP A 49 9.42 2.00 5.43
N LEU A 50 8.87 3.20 5.38
CA LEU A 50 9.51 4.38 5.96
C LEU A 50 8.89 4.59 7.34
N ALA A 51 9.64 4.17 8.37
CA ALA A 51 9.25 4.29 9.76
C ALA A 51 9.42 5.74 10.25
N GLY A 52 8.47 6.21 11.05
CA GLY A 52 8.53 7.52 11.68
C GLY A 52 7.65 7.60 12.91
N PHE A 53 7.72 8.73 13.62
CA PHE A 53 6.92 8.98 14.82
C PHE A 53 6.02 10.20 14.61
N ILE A 54 4.73 10.05 14.92
CA ILE A 54 3.77 11.16 14.95
C ILE A 54 3.32 11.39 16.39
N HIS A 55 3.42 12.65 16.83
CA HIS A 55 3.00 13.05 18.16
C HIS A 55 1.48 12.97 18.37
N LYS A 56 1.05 12.58 19.58
CA LYS A 56 -0.36 12.53 19.98
C LYS A 56 -0.90 13.97 20.16
N PRO A 57 -1.98 14.36 19.45
CA PRO A 57 -2.55 15.70 19.61
C PRO A 57 -2.88 16.02 21.07
N LYS A 58 -2.66 17.27 21.48
CA LYS A 58 -2.99 17.80 22.82
C LYS A 58 -2.26 17.10 23.99
N LYS A 59 -1.11 16.48 23.74
CA LYS A 59 -0.23 15.93 24.79
C LYS A 59 1.09 16.70 24.87
N PRO A 60 1.82 16.67 25.99
CA PRO A 60 3.19 17.19 26.05
C PRO A 60 4.09 16.51 25.02
N CYS A 61 5.12 17.22 24.55
CA CYS A 61 6.12 16.66 23.64
C CYS A 61 7.05 15.74 24.45
N ASP A 62 6.68 14.46 24.50
CA ASP A 62 7.37 13.41 25.24
C ASP A 62 7.34 12.11 24.42
N ILE A 63 8.33 11.24 24.63
CA ILE A 63 8.51 9.97 23.91
C ILE A 63 7.28 9.07 24.09
N ASP A 64 6.71 9.01 25.28
CA ASP A 64 5.49 8.22 25.59
C ASP A 64 4.25 8.71 24.82
N HIS A 65 4.31 9.94 24.31
CA HIS A 65 3.26 10.57 23.52
C HIS A 65 3.51 10.49 22.01
N LEU A 66 4.49 9.71 21.55
CA LEU A 66 4.69 9.42 20.13
C LEU A 66 3.88 8.17 19.71
N ARG A 67 3.43 8.16 18.46
CA ARG A 67 2.87 6.98 17.80
C ARG A 67 3.82 6.56 16.69
N PRO A 68 4.34 5.33 16.69
CA PRO A 68 5.06 4.83 15.53
C PRO A 68 4.09 4.71 14.35
N ILE A 69 4.57 5.10 13.17
CA ILE A 69 3.88 4.92 11.90
C ILE A 69 4.83 4.29 10.88
N SER A 70 4.26 3.48 10.01
CA SER A 70 4.95 2.84 8.89
C SER A 70 4.31 3.29 7.59
N LEU A 71 5.06 4.06 6.79
CA LEU A 71 4.62 4.41 5.44
C LEU A 71 5.02 3.31 4.47
N THR A 72 4.07 2.44 4.12
CA THR A 72 4.26 1.34 3.17
C THR A 72 3.81 1.71 1.75
N SER A 73 4.31 0.97 0.76
CA SER A 73 3.91 1.09 -0.65
C SER A 73 2.40 1.13 -0.83
N CYS A 74 1.89 2.15 -1.53
CA CYS A 74 0.47 2.20 -1.83
C CYS A 74 0.06 1.15 -2.89
N LEU A 75 1.01 0.75 -3.75
CA LEU A 75 0.79 -0.30 -4.74
C LEU A 75 0.73 -1.69 -4.09
N GLY A 76 1.60 -1.95 -3.10
CA GLY A 76 1.51 -3.15 -2.26
C GLY A 76 0.17 -3.24 -1.52
N LYS A 77 -0.25 -2.16 -0.85
CA LYS A 77 -1.58 -2.08 -0.21
C LYS A 77 -2.74 -2.31 -1.19
N LEU A 78 -2.60 -1.88 -2.43
CA LEU A 78 -3.61 -2.14 -3.46
C LEU A 78 -3.69 -3.64 -3.76
N PHE A 79 -2.55 -4.31 -3.93
CA PHE A 79 -2.51 -5.76 -4.18
C PHE A 79 -3.02 -6.57 -2.98
N GLU A 80 -2.68 -6.20 -1.75
CA GLU A 80 -3.25 -6.81 -0.52
C GLU A 80 -4.78 -6.77 -0.52
N ARG A 81 -5.38 -5.65 -0.97
CA ARG A 81 -6.85 -5.55 -1.09
C ARG A 81 -7.40 -6.50 -2.15
N VAL A 82 -6.70 -6.70 -3.27
CA VAL A 82 -7.08 -7.67 -4.29
C VAL A 82 -7.03 -9.09 -3.72
N VAL A 83 -5.96 -9.44 -3.01
CA VAL A 83 -5.82 -10.74 -2.32
C VAL A 83 -6.94 -10.95 -1.30
N ASN A 84 -7.18 -9.97 -0.42
CA ASN A 84 -8.24 -10.02 0.58
C ASN A 84 -9.62 -10.19 -0.06
N ALA A 85 -9.90 -9.50 -1.18
CA ALA A 85 -11.17 -9.67 -1.90
C ALA A 85 -11.35 -11.09 -2.45
N ARG A 86 -10.27 -11.69 -3.00
CA ARG A 86 -10.28 -13.08 -3.48
C ARG A 86 -10.48 -14.08 -2.34
N LEU A 87 -9.75 -13.91 -1.24
CA LEU A 87 -9.87 -14.76 -0.05
C LEU A 87 -11.27 -14.68 0.56
N LYS A 88 -11.82 -13.48 0.72
CA LYS A 88 -13.19 -13.30 1.22
C LYS A 88 -14.24 -13.97 0.32
N ARG A 89 -14.02 -13.99 -0.99
CA ARG A 89 -14.92 -14.70 -1.91
C ARG A 89 -14.83 -16.22 -1.73
N LEU A 90 -13.64 -16.75 -1.47
CA LEU A 90 -13.44 -18.19 -1.21
C LEU A 90 -14.02 -18.63 0.13
N LEU A 91 -13.86 -17.81 1.18
CA LEU A 91 -14.28 -18.10 2.56
C LEU A 91 -15.78 -17.87 2.83
N LYS A 92 -16.52 -17.28 1.89
CA LYS A 92 -17.97 -17.04 2.00
C LYS A 92 -18.83 -18.16 1.39
N ASN A 93 -18.19 -19.27 1.00
CA ASN A 93 -18.84 -20.50 0.57
C ASN A 93 -18.73 -21.54 1.68
#